data_AF-A0A1V2ZG10-F1
#
_entry.id   AF-A0A1V2ZG10-F1
#
_cell.length_a   1.000
_cell.length_b   1.000
_cell.length_c   1.000
_cell.angle_alpha   90.00
_cell.angle_beta   90.00
_cell.angle_gamma   90.00
#
_symmetry.space_group_name_H-M   'P 1'
#
loop_
_entity.id
_entity.type
_entity.pdbx_description
1 polymer ?
#
loop_
_entity_poly.entity_id
_entity_poly.type
_entity_poly.pdbx_seq_one_letter_code
_entity_poly.pdbx_strand_id
1 'polypeptide(L)' 'MQAIGSLALEAGRGEPRAQAFGQGAIVELDGDTVFLAASGDGWRVRAAGCSPTGEDAPFDCRIDGS' A
#
# COMPACT_ATOMS: atom_id res chain seq x y z
N MET A 1 -6.44 -8.03 24.98
CA MET A 1 -6.10 -7.04 23.93
C MET A 1 -4.77 -7.47 23.35
N GLN A 2 -4.75 -8.04 22.15
CA GLN A 2 -3.50 -8.52 21.54
C GLN A 2 -2.85 -7.37 20.77
N ALA A 3 -1.53 -7.20 20.95
CA ALA A 3 -0.76 -6.20 20.23
C ALA A 3 -0.32 -6.80 18.89
N ILE A 4 -0.26 -5.97 17.84
CA ILE A 4 0.18 -6.41 16.50
C ILE A 4 1.61 -7.00 16.57
N GLY A 5 2.46 -6.51 17.48
CA GLY A 5 3.83 -7.02 17.68
C GLY A 5 3.97 -8.38 18.38
N SER A 6 2.89 -8.94 18.96
CA SER A 6 2.92 -10.31 19.50
C SER A 6 2.45 -11.36 18.49
N LEU A 7 1.87 -10.93 17.37
CA LEU A 7 1.69 -11.77 16.20
C LEU A 7 3.08 -11.87 15.57
N ALA A 8 3.64 -13.08 15.47
CA ALA A 8 4.87 -13.33 14.72
C ALA A 8 4.61 -13.16 13.21
N LEU A 9 4.17 -11.96 12.83
CA LEU A 9 3.93 -11.57 11.46
C LEU A 9 5.31 -11.27 10.89
N GLU A 10 5.80 -12.20 10.07
CA GLU A 10 6.97 -11.94 9.23
C GLU A 10 6.73 -10.61 8.53
N ALA A 11 7.64 -9.64 8.69
CA ALA A 11 7.65 -8.48 7.81
C ALA A 11 7.65 -9.02 6.37
N GLY A 12 6.79 -8.47 5.50
CA GLY A 12 6.64 -8.93 4.12
C GLY A 12 8.01 -9.21 3.52
N ARG A 13 8.25 -10.45 3.07
CA ARG A 13 9.58 -10.93 2.64
C ARG A 13 9.89 -10.43 1.23
N GLY A 14 9.93 -9.12 1.04
CA GLY A 14 10.35 -8.48 -0.19
C GLY A 14 10.82 -7.06 0.07
N GLU A 15 11.80 -6.59 -0.70
CA GLU A 15 12.17 -5.17 -0.71
C GLU A 15 11.00 -4.37 -1.32
N PRO A 16 10.37 -3.44 -0.59
CA PRO A 16 9.33 -2.61 -1.17
C PRO A 16 9.88 -1.77 -2.32
N ARG A 17 9.18 -1.73 -3.45
CA ARG A 17 9.51 -0.82 -4.55
C ARG A 17 8.56 0.35 -4.52
N ALA A 18 9.11 1.55 -4.38
CA ALA A 18 8.33 2.78 -4.30
C ALA A 18 8.63 3.70 -5.48
N GLN A 19 7.58 4.22 -6.12
CA GLN A 19 7.67 5.23 -7.16
C GLN A 19 6.69 6.37 -6.86
N ALA A 20 7.20 7.61 -6.91
CA ALA A 20 6.41 8.81 -6.66
C ALA A 20 6.10 9.56 -7.96
N PHE A 21 4.85 10.03 -8.07
CA PHE A 21 4.30 10.78 -9.20
C PHE A 21 3.60 12.04 -8.65
N GLY A 22 4.34 13.15 -8.59
CA GLY A 22 3.82 14.40 -8.01
C GLY A 22 3.45 14.23 -6.54
N GLN A 23 2.15 14.30 -6.22
CA GLN A 23 1.62 14.13 -4.86
C GLN A 23 1.15 12.70 -4.57
N GLY A 24 1.21 11.79 -5.56
CA GLY A 24 0.90 10.37 -5.38
C GLY A 24 2.17 9.53 -5.31
N ALA A 25 2.08 8.36 -4.68
CA ALA A 25 3.09 7.32 -4.81
C ALA A 25 2.46 5.94 -4.83
N ILE A 26 3.12 5.01 -5.52
CA ILE A 26 2.78 3.60 -5.59
C ILE A 26 3.89 2.84 -4.85
N VAL A 27 3.51 1.97 -3.92
CA VAL A 27 4.43 1.05 -3.25
C VAL A 27 4.01 -0.37 -3.58
N GLU A 28 4.85 -1.08 -4.30
CA GLU A 28 4.72 -2.51 -4.54
C GLU A 28 5.34 -3.25 -3.36
N LEU A 29 4.50 -4.01 -2.66
CA LEU A 29 4.89 -4.94 -1.61
C LEU A 29 4.84 -6.35 -2.17
N ASP A 30 5.38 -7.30 -1.41
CA ASP A 30 5.32 -8.70 -1.78
C ASP A 30 3.87 -9.21 -1.66
N GLY A 31 3.14 -9.17 -2.78
CA GLY A 31 1.77 -9.68 -2.92
C GLY A 31 0.66 -8.63 -3.04
N ASP A 32 0.90 -7.36 -2.72
CA ASP A 32 -0.08 -6.30 -2.93
C ASP A 32 0.55 -4.92 -3.22
N THR A 33 -0.30 -3.97 -3.60
CA THR A 33 0.08 -2.58 -3.86
C THR A 33 -0.57 -1.66 -2.85
N VAL A 34 0.16 -0.62 -2.44
CA VAL A 34 -0.31 0.46 -1.59
C VAL A 34 -0.21 1.79 -2.35
N PHE A 35 -1.30 2.55 -2.36
CA PHE A 35 -1.33 3.90 -2.91
C PHE A 35 -1.21 4.92 -1.79
N LEU A 36 -0.27 5.84 -1.95
CA LEU A 36 0.02 6.90 -0.99
C LEU A 36 -0.31 8.27 -1.58
N ALA A 37 -0.70 9.19 -0.71
CA ALA A 37 -0.73 10.62 -1.00
C ALA A 37 0.23 11.36 -0.08
N ALA A 38 0.94 12.34 -0.65
CA ALA A 38 1.76 13.26 0.11
C ALA A 38 0.86 14.07 1.07
N SER A 39 1.41 14.36 2.24
CA SER A 39 0.82 15.14 3.31
C SER A 39 1.93 15.99 3.94
N GLY A 40 1.55 17.02 4.71
CA GLY A 40 2.52 17.99 5.26
C GLY A 40 3.63 17.35 6.11
N ASP A 41 3.37 16.19 6.69
CA ASP A 41 4.26 15.45 7.59
C ASP A 41 4.81 14.14 6.98
N GLY A 42 4.54 13.86 5.70
CA GLY A 42 5.01 12.65 5.03
C GLY A 42 3.96 12.04 4.10
N TRP A 43 3.85 10.71 4.09
CA TRP A 43 2.91 9.99 3.23
C TRP A 43 1.75 9.41 4.02
N ARG A 44 0.54 9.48 3.46
CA ARG A 44 -0.66 8.83 4.00
C ARG A 44 -1.15 7.76 3.07
N VAL A 45 -1.61 6.65 3.63
CA VAL A 45 -2.28 5.58 2.88
C VAL A 45 -3.62 6.08 2.36
N ARG A 46 -3.82 5.99 1.05
CA ARG A 46 -5.10 6.26 0.38
C ARG A 46 -5.85 4.98 0.05
N ALA A 47 -5.13 3.94 -0.34
CA ALA A 47 -5.65 2.60 -0.54
C ALA A 47 -4.55 1.56 -0.25
N ALA A 48 -4.94 0.38 0.21
CA ALA A 48 -4.01 -0.69 0.58
C ALA A 48 -4.59 -2.08 0.26
N GLY A 49 -3.70 -3.05 0.11
CA GLY A 49 -4.10 -4.40 -0.27
C GLY A 49 -4.66 -4.43 -1.68
N CYS A 50 -4.11 -3.63 -2.58
CA CYS A 50 -4.60 -3.47 -3.93
C CYS A 50 -3.99 -4.51 -4.87
N SER A 51 -4.80 -5.04 -5.79
CA SER A 51 -4.36 -5.95 -6.85
C SER A 51 -4.78 -5.42 -8.22
N PRO A 52 -3.93 -5.55 -9.25
CA PRO A 52 -4.28 -5.14 -10.61
C PRO A 52 -5.40 -6.01 -11.16
N THR A 53 -6.39 -5.39 -11.82
CA THR A 53 -7.54 -6.10 -12.43
C THR A 53 -7.48 -6.15 -13.95
N GLY A 54 -6.51 -5.45 -14.55
CA GLY A 54 -6.29 -5.32 -15.99
C GLY A 54 -5.30 -4.18 -16.27
N GLU A 55 -4.83 -4.05 -17.51
CA GLU A 55 -3.83 -3.03 -17.89
C GLU A 55 -4.35 -1.60 -17.75
N ASP A 56 -5.60 -1.36 -18.18
CA ASP A 56 -6.28 -0.06 -18.14
C ASP A 56 -7.45 -0.04 -17.14
N ALA A 57 -7.44 -0.95 -16.16
CA ALA A 57 -8.53 -1.11 -15.20
C ALA A 57 -8.11 -0.61 -13.80
N PRO A 58 -9.06 -0.08 -13.00
CA PRO A 58 -8.78 0.29 -11.62
C PRO A 58 -8.28 -0.90 -10.80
N PHE A 59 -7.38 -0.65 -9.85
CA PHE A 59 -7.01 -1.67 -8.88
C PHE A 59 -8.21 -2.05 -8.01
N ASP A 60 -8.30 -3.33 -7.65
CA ASP A 60 -9.23 -3.80 -6.63
C ASP A 60 -8.51 -3.76 -5.27
N CYS A 61 -9.04 -2.99 -4.33
CA CYS A 61 -8.38 -2.67 -3.06
C CYS A 61 -9.19 -3.20 -1.88
N ARG A 62 -8.51 -3.88 -0.95
CA ARG A 62 -9.13 -4.32 0.32
C ARG A 62 -9.53 -3.16 1.22
N ILE A 63 -8.77 -2.06 1.15
CA ILE A 63 -9.03 -0.83 1.89
C ILE A 63 -8.90 0.33 0.91
N ASP A 64 -9.92 1.16 0.82
CA ASP A 64 -9.87 2.48 0.19
C ASP A 64 -10.57 3.52 1.07
N GLY A 65 -10.30 4.80 0.81
CA GLY A 65 -10.86 5.91 1.58
C GLY A 65 -12.16 6.48 1.02
N SER A 66 -13.08 5.63 0.53
CA SER A 66 -14.42 6.03 0.08
C SER A 66 -15.43 6.21 1.22
#